data_AF-A0A3Q0EMW9-F1
#
_entry.id   AF-A0A3Q0EMW9-F1
#
_cell.length_a   1.000
_cell.length_b   1.000
_cell.length_c   1.000
_cell.angle_alpha   90.00
_cell.angle_beta   90.00
_cell.angle_gamma   90.00
#
_symmetry.space_group_name_H-M   'P 1'
#
loop_
_entity.id
_entity.type
_entity.pdbx_description
1 polymer ?
#
loop_
_entity_poly.entity_id
_entity_poly.type
_entity_poly.pdbx_seq_one_letter_code
_entity_poly.pdbx_strand_id
1 'polypeptide(L)'
;MITYQLAFLVNVSHSKKKIVPVLYVFGDSTVDAGNNNNLNTLAKANAFPYGIDFNNCSTGRFSNGKTFADLVAIKLGLPMPPSYLGVPKSERHQVVTGINYASGSCGILNSTRSYPNGTNNNLNPEKYADYLLEQLASLIKKIYDLGARKFVKSRVSSGIVAGEV
;
A
#
# COMPACT_ATOMS: atom_id res chain seq x y z
N MET A 1 24.70 3.70 -51.98
CA MET A 1 25.31 3.40 -50.67
C MET A 1 24.47 4.14 -49.62
N ILE A 2 23.48 3.47 -49.03
CA ILE A 2 22.52 4.08 -48.09
C ILE A 2 23.06 3.83 -46.68
N THR A 3 23.34 4.90 -45.93
CA THR A 3 23.79 4.82 -44.54
C THR A 3 22.59 4.81 -43.60
N TYR A 4 22.47 3.78 -42.76
CA TYR A 4 21.52 3.74 -41.64
C TYR A 4 22.19 4.39 -40.43
N GLN A 5 21.69 5.54 -39.96
CA GLN A 5 22.06 6.07 -38.66
C GLN A 5 21.24 5.39 -37.57
N LEU A 6 21.91 4.59 -36.73
CA LEU A 6 21.34 4.03 -35.51
C LEU A 6 21.40 5.11 -34.43
N ALA A 7 20.27 5.77 -34.14
CA ALA A 7 20.18 6.72 -33.05
C ALA A 7 20.01 5.96 -31.71
N PHE A 8 21.07 5.90 -30.90
CA PHE A 8 20.96 5.49 -29.50
C PHE A 8 20.33 6.63 -28.69
N LEU A 9 19.02 6.55 -28.46
CA LEU A 9 18.36 7.36 -27.44
C LEU A 9 18.75 6.81 -26.06
N VAL A 10 19.77 7.40 -25.45
CA VAL A 10 20.06 7.18 -24.03
C VAL A 10 18.94 7.84 -23.23
N ASN A 11 17.99 7.03 -22.74
CA ASN A 11 17.05 7.46 -21.72
C ASN A 11 17.85 7.71 -20.42
N VAL A 12 18.32 8.95 -20.23
CA VAL A 12 18.83 9.40 -18.93
C VAL A 12 17.63 9.48 -17.99
N SER A 13 17.28 8.36 -17.36
CA SER A 13 16.38 8.37 -16.22
C SER A 13 17.08 9.14 -15.11
N HIS A 14 16.65 10.38 -14.87
CA HIS A 14 16.93 11.08 -13.62
C HIS A 14 16.31 10.25 -12.50
N SER A 15 17.10 9.33 -11.93
CA SER A 15 16.71 8.60 -10.72
C SER A 15 16.49 9.63 -9.63
N LYS A 16 15.22 9.89 -9.29
CA LYS A 16 14.90 10.73 -8.14
C LYS A 16 15.61 10.15 -6.93
N LYS A 17 16.43 10.96 -6.25
CA LYS A 17 17.14 10.55 -5.05
C LYS A 17 16.13 9.97 -4.06
N LYS A 18 16.27 8.68 -3.76
CA LYS A 18 15.48 8.01 -2.72
C LYS A 18 15.80 8.69 -1.38
N ILE A 19 14.76 9.18 -0.71
CA ILE A 19 14.89 9.82 0.61
C ILE A 19 14.94 8.75 1.70
N VAL A 20 14.19 7.66 1.50
CA VAL A 20 14.20 6.47 2.35
C VAL A 20 14.28 5.21 1.46
N PRO A 21 14.82 4.09 1.94
CA PRO A 21 14.92 2.84 1.19
C PRO A 21 13.59 2.11 1.00
N VAL A 22 12.64 2.24 1.93
CA VAL A 22 11.42 1.39 1.97
C VAL A 22 10.19 2.13 2.50
N LEU A 23 9.00 1.77 2.00
CA LEU A 23 7.71 2.26 2.46
C LEU A 23 6.70 1.12 2.66
N TYR A 24 6.31 0.87 3.91
CA TYR A 24 5.23 -0.05 4.26
C TYR A 24 3.96 0.72 4.62
N VAL A 25 2.82 0.28 4.10
CA VAL A 25 1.55 1.00 4.22
C VAL A 25 0.53 0.11 4.94
N PHE A 26 -0.10 0.66 5.97
CA PHE A 26 -1.17 0.02 6.74
C PHE A 26 -2.34 0.98 6.87
N GLY A 27 -3.56 0.48 6.85
CA GLY A 27 -4.74 1.33 6.99
C GLY A 27 -5.94 0.75 6.27
N ASP A 28 -6.87 1.63 5.93
CA ASP A 28 -8.15 1.31 5.33
C ASP A 28 -8.21 1.63 3.82
N SER A 29 -9.40 1.86 3.30
CA SER A 29 -9.64 2.18 1.89
C SER A 29 -8.91 3.45 1.42
N THR A 30 -8.60 4.38 2.33
CA THR A 30 -7.92 5.64 1.99
C THR A 30 -6.49 5.44 1.47
N VAL A 31 -5.88 4.30 1.79
CA VAL A 31 -4.52 3.94 1.41
C VAL A 31 -4.41 2.55 0.80
N ASP A 32 -5.51 1.81 0.60
CA ASP A 32 -5.50 0.49 -0.05
C ASP A 32 -5.08 0.59 -1.52
N ALA A 33 -4.09 -0.23 -1.90
CA ALA A 33 -3.56 -0.33 -3.27
C ALA A 33 -4.16 -1.51 -4.07
N GLY A 34 -5.25 -2.13 -3.58
CA GLY A 34 -5.97 -3.21 -4.26
C GLY A 34 -6.00 -4.55 -3.54
N ASN A 35 -5.69 -4.60 -2.24
CA ASN A 35 -5.82 -5.82 -1.44
C ASN A 35 -7.27 -6.32 -1.45
N ASN A 36 -8.23 -5.42 -1.28
CA ASN A 36 -9.63 -5.76 -1.20
C ASN A 36 -10.19 -6.46 -2.45
N ASN A 37 -9.63 -6.18 -3.63
CA ASN A 37 -10.03 -6.86 -4.86
C ASN A 37 -9.75 -8.37 -4.82
N ASN A 38 -8.85 -8.82 -3.95
CA ASN A 38 -8.47 -10.22 -3.76
C ASN A 38 -9.10 -10.88 -2.51
N LEU A 39 -9.93 -10.17 -1.75
CA LEU A 39 -10.61 -10.68 -0.55
C LEU A 39 -12.07 -11.05 -0.82
N ASN A 40 -12.65 -11.98 -0.07
CA ASN A 40 -14.10 -12.25 -0.16
C ASN A 40 -14.89 -11.18 0.64
N THR A 41 -15.12 -10.01 0.03
CA THR A 41 -15.81 -8.87 0.65
C THR A 41 -16.58 -8.06 -0.39
N LEU A 42 -17.61 -7.34 0.07
CA LEU A 42 -18.35 -6.37 -0.76
C LEU A 42 -17.57 -5.06 -0.97
N ALA A 43 -16.58 -4.77 -0.13
CA ALA A 43 -15.77 -3.56 -0.24
C ALA A 43 -14.74 -3.71 -1.35
N LYS A 44 -15.14 -3.62 -2.62
CA LYS A 44 -14.28 -3.76 -3.80
C LYS A 44 -14.03 -2.42 -4.47
N ALA A 45 -12.82 -2.23 -4.97
CA ALA A 45 -12.41 -1.04 -5.71
C ALA A 45 -12.11 -1.39 -7.18
N ASN A 46 -12.95 -2.23 -7.80
CA ASN A 46 -12.79 -2.76 -9.16
C ASN A 46 -13.91 -2.32 -10.12
N ALA A 47 -14.74 -1.35 -9.73
CA ALA A 47 -15.80 -0.79 -10.53
C ALA A 47 -15.51 0.66 -10.93
N PHE A 48 -16.13 1.14 -12.00
CA PHE A 48 -16.12 2.55 -12.36
C PHE A 48 -16.69 3.40 -11.21
N PRO A 49 -16.12 4.59 -10.88
CA PRO A 49 -15.08 5.33 -11.59
C PRO A 49 -13.63 5.02 -11.14
N TYR A 50 -13.39 3.98 -10.35
CA TYR A 50 -12.05 3.72 -9.80
C TYR A 50 -11.01 3.47 -10.91
N GLY A 51 -9.90 4.21 -10.83
CA GLY A 51 -8.81 4.13 -11.81
C GLY A 51 -9.04 4.90 -13.12
N ILE A 52 -10.06 5.77 -13.21
CA ILE A 52 -10.25 6.65 -14.38
C ILE A 52 -8.99 7.48 -14.70
N ASP A 53 -8.26 7.95 -13.67
CA ASP A 53 -6.99 8.68 -13.80
C ASP A 53 -5.76 7.75 -13.96
N PHE A 54 -5.97 6.44 -13.99
CA PHE A 54 -4.97 5.40 -14.28
C PHE A 54 -5.25 4.78 -15.66
N ASN A 55 -5.37 5.62 -16.69
CA ASN A 55 -5.69 5.21 -18.05
C ASN A 55 -7.01 4.41 -18.15
N ASN A 56 -8.02 4.80 -17.38
CA ASN A 56 -9.31 4.09 -17.30
C ASN A 56 -9.22 2.63 -16.81
N CYS A 57 -8.14 2.25 -16.13
CA CYS A 57 -7.95 0.93 -15.57
C CYS A 57 -8.01 0.97 -14.04
N SER A 58 -8.96 0.24 -13.45
CA SER A 58 -8.99 0.06 -12.01
C SER A 58 -7.72 -0.65 -11.53
N THR A 59 -7.06 -0.03 -10.55
CA THR A 59 -5.89 -0.61 -9.87
C THR A 59 -6.22 -1.15 -8.48
N GLY A 60 -7.50 -1.15 -8.09
CA GLY A 60 -7.93 -1.54 -6.74
C GLY A 60 -7.77 -0.47 -5.67
N ARG A 61 -7.43 0.77 -6.06
CA ARG A 61 -7.47 1.93 -5.19
C ARG A 61 -8.90 2.46 -5.10
N PHE A 62 -9.38 2.79 -3.91
CA PHE A 62 -10.69 3.41 -3.68
C PHE A 62 -10.69 4.90 -4.08
N SER A 63 -10.17 5.22 -5.26
CA SER A 63 -10.17 6.56 -5.83
C SER A 63 -10.09 6.49 -7.36
N ASN A 64 -10.31 7.63 -8.01
CA ASN A 64 -10.09 7.78 -9.46
C ASN A 64 -8.64 7.51 -9.86
N GLY A 65 -7.69 7.77 -8.97
CA GLY A 65 -6.25 7.70 -9.24
C GLY A 65 -5.44 7.29 -8.02
N LYS A 66 -4.35 8.01 -7.79
CA LYS A 66 -3.37 7.76 -6.73
C LYS A 66 -3.97 8.04 -5.35
N THR A 67 -3.71 7.14 -4.41
CA THR A 67 -4.01 7.31 -2.98
C THR A 67 -2.98 8.21 -2.31
N PHE A 68 -3.24 8.59 -1.04
CA PHE A 68 -2.27 9.34 -0.24
C PHE A 68 -0.93 8.59 -0.09
N ALA A 69 -0.95 7.27 0.08
CA ALA A 69 0.25 6.46 0.19
C ALA A 69 1.11 6.49 -1.09
N ASP A 70 0.47 6.55 -2.27
CA ASP A 70 1.18 6.68 -3.54
C ASP A 70 1.86 8.04 -3.68
N LEU A 71 1.18 9.11 -3.25
CA LEU A 71 1.75 10.47 -3.26
C LEU A 71 2.97 10.55 -2.33
N VAL A 72 2.90 9.93 -1.15
CA VAL A 72 4.03 9.80 -0.23
C VAL A 72 5.19 9.03 -0.88
N ALA A 73 4.93 7.88 -1.50
CA ALA A 73 5.95 7.11 -2.21
C ALA A 73 6.67 7.93 -3.29
N ILE A 74 5.90 8.64 -4.13
CA ILE A 74 6.42 9.52 -5.19
C ILE A 74 7.30 10.63 -4.59
N LYS A 75 6.87 11.23 -3.47
CA LYS A 75 7.64 12.27 -2.79
C LYS A 75 8.94 11.75 -2.19
N LEU A 76 8.95 10.49 -1.73
CA LEU A 76 10.13 9.79 -1.19
C LEU A 76 11.07 9.26 -2.27
N GLY A 77 10.72 9.36 -3.56
CA GLY A 77 11.50 8.80 -4.66
C GLY A 77 11.38 7.28 -4.77
N LEU A 78 10.32 6.68 -4.21
CA LEU A 78 10.04 5.25 -4.25
C LEU A 78 8.97 4.92 -5.29
N PRO A 79 8.96 3.68 -5.82
CA PRO A 79 7.79 3.19 -6.56
C PRO A 79 6.57 3.11 -5.63
N MET A 80 5.37 3.20 -6.20
CA MET A 80 4.13 3.00 -5.44
C MET A 80 4.12 1.58 -4.86
N PRO A 81 3.94 1.41 -3.53
CA PRO A 81 3.94 0.09 -2.91
C PRO A 81 2.81 -0.78 -3.49
N PRO A 82 3.09 -1.99 -4.00
CA PRO A 82 2.05 -2.87 -4.52
C PRO A 82 1.20 -3.45 -3.39
N SER A 83 -0.02 -3.90 -3.70
CA SER A 83 -0.88 -4.58 -2.72
C SER A 83 -0.32 -5.94 -2.34
N TYR A 84 -0.28 -6.25 -1.05
CA TYR A 84 0.22 -7.52 -0.51
C TYR A 84 -0.49 -8.74 -1.12
N LEU A 85 -1.82 -8.67 -1.28
CA LEU A 85 -2.62 -9.74 -1.85
C LEU A 85 -2.63 -9.73 -3.38
N GLY A 86 -2.25 -8.63 -4.03
CA GLY A 86 -2.06 -8.57 -5.48
C GLY A 86 -0.71 -9.12 -5.95
N VAL A 87 0.29 -9.18 -5.06
CA VAL A 87 1.59 -9.81 -5.37
C VAL A 87 1.52 -11.33 -5.15
N PRO A 88 1.92 -12.15 -6.14
CA PRO A 88 2.01 -13.60 -5.99
C PRO A 88 2.83 -13.99 -4.77
N LYS A 89 2.38 -14.99 -4.01
CA LYS A 89 3.03 -15.39 -2.75
C LYS A 89 4.51 -15.75 -2.94
N SER A 90 4.85 -16.34 -4.08
CA SER A 90 6.22 -16.66 -4.50
C SER A 90 7.09 -15.42 -4.74
N GLU A 91 6.53 -14.28 -5.10
CA GLU A 91 7.27 -13.08 -5.51
C GLU A 91 7.35 -12.01 -4.41
N ARG A 92 6.55 -12.13 -3.33
CA ARG A 92 6.53 -11.13 -2.25
C ARG A 92 7.90 -10.83 -1.64
N HIS A 93 8.80 -11.80 -1.61
CA HIS A 93 10.17 -11.63 -1.08
C HIS A 93 11.06 -10.75 -1.98
N GLN A 94 10.68 -10.57 -3.26
CA GLN A 94 11.41 -9.73 -4.22
C GLN A 94 11.00 -8.24 -4.11
N VAL A 95 9.93 -7.94 -3.37
CA VAL A 95 9.44 -6.57 -3.16
C VAL A 95 10.28 -5.88 -2.08
N VAL A 96 11.40 -5.29 -2.50
CA VAL A 96 12.40 -4.69 -1.60
C VAL A 96 12.14 -3.23 -1.22
N THR A 97 11.24 -2.53 -1.93
CA THR A 97 10.90 -1.11 -1.68
C THR A 97 9.67 -0.92 -0.80
N GLY A 98 9.12 -2.01 -0.27
CA GLY A 98 7.99 -2.01 0.65
C GLY A 98 6.68 -2.36 -0.03
N ILE A 99 5.69 -2.72 0.78
CA ILE A 99 4.41 -3.32 0.34
C ILE A 99 3.24 -2.70 1.10
N ASN A 100 2.06 -2.74 0.48
CA ASN A 100 0.84 -2.17 1.01
C ASN A 100 -0.07 -3.26 1.60
N TYR A 101 -0.32 -3.19 2.90
CA TYR A 101 -1.17 -4.10 3.67
C TYR A 101 -2.55 -3.52 4.00
N ALA A 102 -2.86 -2.31 3.53
CA ALA A 102 -4.12 -1.66 3.85
C ALA A 102 -5.32 -2.41 3.24
N SER A 103 -6.47 -2.33 3.88
CA SER A 103 -7.69 -3.03 3.47
C SER A 103 -8.92 -2.15 3.66
N GLY A 104 -9.65 -1.89 2.58
CA GLY A 104 -10.96 -1.23 2.66
C GLY A 104 -11.92 -1.89 3.65
N SER A 105 -12.67 -1.07 4.38
CA SER A 105 -13.59 -1.51 5.43
C SER A 105 -12.93 -2.28 6.59
N CYS A 106 -11.61 -2.14 6.82
CA CYS A 106 -10.99 -2.59 8.05
C CYS A 106 -11.39 -1.67 9.23
N GLY A 107 -12.54 -1.95 9.83
CA GLY A 107 -12.98 -1.25 11.03
C GLY A 107 -12.31 -1.82 12.29
N ILE A 108 -11.92 -0.96 13.23
CA ILE A 108 -11.45 -1.39 14.56
C ILE A 108 -12.63 -1.46 15.55
N LEU A 109 -13.63 -0.57 15.41
CA LEU A 109 -14.73 -0.43 16.36
C LEU A 109 -15.98 -1.20 15.93
N ASN A 110 -16.81 -1.59 16.91
CA ASN A 110 -18.07 -2.31 16.65
C ASN A 110 -19.04 -1.50 15.76
N SER A 111 -19.04 -0.17 15.88
CA SER A 111 -19.85 0.72 15.04
C SER A 111 -19.41 0.73 13.58
N THR A 112 -18.14 0.45 13.31
CA THR A 112 -17.59 0.30 11.95
C THR A 112 -17.76 -1.11 11.38
N ARG A 113 -18.33 -2.04 12.16
CA ARG A 113 -18.70 -3.43 11.76
C ARG A 113 -20.01 -3.50 10.98
N SER A 114 -20.73 -2.39 10.83
CA SER A 114 -22.04 -2.34 10.15
C SER A 114 -21.96 -2.59 8.63
N TYR A 115 -20.79 -2.85 8.05
CA TYR A 115 -20.68 -3.24 6.65
C TYR A 115 -20.93 -4.75 6.51
N PRO A 116 -21.97 -5.19 5.78
CA PRO A 116 -22.23 -6.61 5.54
C PRO A 116 -20.99 -7.25 4.89
N ASN A 117 -20.48 -8.35 5.46
CA ASN A 117 -19.26 -9.04 4.99
C ASN A 117 -17.98 -8.17 5.00
N GLY A 118 -17.85 -7.29 6.00
CA GLY A 118 -16.58 -6.63 6.33
C GLY A 118 -15.46 -7.61 6.67
N THR A 119 -14.21 -7.18 6.51
CA THR A 119 -13.02 -8.02 6.75
C THR A 119 -12.76 -8.32 8.23
N ASN A 120 -13.43 -7.61 9.15
CA ASN A 120 -13.25 -7.66 10.61
C ASN A 120 -14.31 -8.50 11.36
N ASN A 121 -14.99 -9.44 10.68
CA ASN A 121 -16.19 -10.10 11.20
C ASN A 121 -15.96 -11.19 12.28
N ASN A 122 -14.73 -11.54 12.64
CA ASN A 122 -14.49 -12.74 13.48
C ASN A 122 -14.00 -12.48 14.92
N LEU A 123 -13.79 -11.23 15.34
CA LEU A 123 -13.27 -10.90 16.68
C LEU A 123 -14.10 -9.79 17.35
N ASN A 124 -14.14 -9.78 18.69
CA ASN A 124 -14.71 -8.64 19.43
C ASN A 124 -13.77 -7.43 19.29
N PRO A 125 -14.29 -6.19 19.37
CA PRO A 125 -13.48 -4.99 19.09
C PRO A 125 -12.26 -4.85 19.99
N GLU A 126 -12.38 -5.17 21.28
CA GLU A 126 -11.27 -5.06 22.24
C GLU A 126 -10.17 -6.08 21.95
N LYS A 127 -10.48 -7.39 21.81
CA LYS A 127 -9.43 -8.39 21.49
C LYS A 127 -8.88 -8.18 20.10
N TYR A 128 -9.65 -7.65 19.15
CA TYR A 128 -9.12 -7.31 17.84
C TYR A 128 -8.19 -6.11 17.89
N ALA A 129 -8.52 -5.07 18.65
CA ALA A 129 -7.62 -3.94 18.89
C ALA A 129 -6.33 -4.40 19.59
N ASP A 130 -6.43 -5.23 20.62
CA ASP A 130 -5.27 -5.81 21.31
C ASP A 130 -4.42 -6.66 20.35
N TYR A 131 -5.06 -7.54 19.58
CA TYR A 131 -4.38 -8.34 18.56
C TYR A 131 -3.68 -7.47 17.51
N LEU A 132 -4.34 -6.43 16.99
CA LEU A 132 -3.74 -5.51 16.03
C LEU A 132 -2.60 -4.69 16.64
N LEU A 133 -2.72 -4.28 17.90
CA LEU A 133 -1.65 -3.60 18.63
C LEU A 133 -0.46 -4.52 18.85
N GLU A 134 -0.68 -5.78 19.20
CA GLU A 134 0.37 -6.80 19.30
C GLU A 134 1.06 -7.05 17.95
N GLN A 135 0.29 -7.21 16.87
CA GLN A 135 0.84 -7.40 15.53
C GLN A 135 1.60 -6.17 15.06
N LEU A 136 1.07 -4.96 15.28
CA LEU A 136 1.72 -3.70 14.92
C LEU A 136 3.00 -3.50 15.75
N ALA A 137 2.97 -3.76 17.06
CA ALA A 137 4.14 -3.67 17.92
C ALA A 137 5.22 -4.68 17.51
N SER A 138 4.82 -5.93 17.23
CA SER A 138 5.72 -6.97 16.72
C SER A 138 6.35 -6.57 15.39
N LEU A 139 5.56 -6.00 14.47
CA LEU A 139 6.04 -5.53 13.19
C LEU A 139 6.99 -4.33 13.34
N ILE A 140 6.63 -3.33 14.16
CA ILE A 140 7.47 -2.16 14.46
C ILE A 140 8.80 -2.61 15.07
N LYS A 141 8.77 -3.56 16.00
CA LYS A 141 9.99 -4.13 16.57
C LYS A 141 10.84 -4.81 15.51
N LYS A 142 10.24 -5.67 14.69
CA LYS A 142 10.93 -6.38 13.61
C LYS A 142 11.58 -5.41 12.60
N ILE A 143 10.86 -4.38 12.16
CA ILE A 143 11.40 -3.42 11.19
C ILE A 143 12.41 -2.46 11.81
N TYR A 144 12.28 -2.14 13.11
CA TYR A 144 13.30 -1.40 13.86
C TYR A 144 14.61 -2.19 13.99
N ASP A 145 14.52 -3.48 14.31
CA ASP A 145 15.65 -4.41 14.36
C ASP A 145 16.32 -4.55 12.97
N LEU A 146 15.53 -4.43 11.90
CA LEU A 146 16.01 -4.39 10.51
C LEU A 146 16.57 -3.03 10.07
N GLY A 147 16.61 -2.03 10.96
CA GLY A 147 17.25 -0.74 10.70
C GLY A 147 16.31 0.46 10.67
N ALA A 148 14.98 0.29 10.61
CA ALA A 148 14.05 1.42 10.48
C ALA A 148 14.22 2.45 11.61
N ARG A 149 14.42 3.73 11.26
CA ARG A 149 14.62 4.84 12.22
C ARG A 149 13.55 5.93 12.21
N LYS A 150 12.67 5.96 11.21
CA LYS A 150 11.63 7.00 11.07
C LYS A 150 10.26 6.33 10.88
N PHE A 151 9.23 6.89 11.50
CA PHE A 151 7.87 6.37 11.41
C PHE A 151 6.93 7.57 11.24
N VAL A 152 6.06 7.55 10.22
CA VAL A 152 5.15 8.67 9.93
C VAL A 152 3.70 8.22 10.20
N LYS A 153 3.23 8.50 11.41
CA LYS A 153 1.83 8.28 11.74
C LYS A 153 0.99 9.44 11.21
N SER A 154 0.16 9.19 10.20
CA SER A 154 -0.87 10.16 9.78
C SER A 154 -2.10 10.02 10.69
N ARG A 155 -2.80 11.11 10.99
CA ARG A 155 -3.91 11.13 11.96
C ARG A 155 -5.26 10.67 11.36
N VAL A 156 -5.27 10.13 10.15
CA VAL A 156 -6.49 9.67 9.47
C VAL A 156 -6.45 8.16 9.36
N SER A 157 -6.91 7.42 10.39
CA SER A 157 -7.15 5.95 10.44
C SER A 157 -6.11 4.97 9.81
N SER A 158 -4.99 5.47 9.29
CA SER A 158 -4.04 4.83 8.39
C SER A 158 -2.62 5.23 8.80
N GLY A 159 -1.77 4.22 8.94
CA GLY A 159 -0.39 4.34 9.39
C GLY A 159 0.57 4.09 8.24
N ILE A 160 1.52 5.01 8.03
CA ILE A 160 2.58 4.85 7.02
C ILE A 160 3.90 4.65 7.75
N VAL A 161 4.61 3.58 7.42
CA VAL A 161 5.90 3.28 8.03
C VAL A 161 7.00 3.39 6.97
N ALA A 162 7.97 4.27 7.19
CA ALA A 162 9.04 4.59 6.25
C ALA A 162 10.40 4.51 6.96
N GLY A 163 11.10 3.38 6.83
CA GLY A 163 12.39 3.16 7.51
C GLY A 163 13.59 3.57 6.67
N GLU A 164 14.68 4.01 7.33
CA GLU A 164 16.07 4.03 6.82
C GLU A 164 16.77 2.71 7.22
N VAL A 165 17.83 2.30 6.53
CA VAL A 165 18.80 1.27 7.00
C VAL A 165 20.05 1.98 7.49
#